data_AF-A0A9E5BSW8-F1
#
_entry.id   AF-A0A9E5BSW8-F1
#
_cell.length_a   1.000
_cell.length_b   1.000
_cell.length_c   1.000
_cell.angle_alpha   90.00
_cell.angle_beta   90.00
_cell.angle_gamma   90.00
#
_symmetry.space_group_name_H-M   'P 1'
#
loop_
_entity.id
_entity.type
_entity.pdbx_description
1 polymer ?
#
loop_
_entity_poly.entity_id
_entity_poly.type
_entity_poly.pdbx_seq_one_letter_code
_entity_poly.pdbx_strand_id
1 'polypeptide(L)'
;KADSMAWIALQGFGVNEPFLISMAKAGVFWNIGLLVFNLFPLPPLDGGRILAGLLPYRQALLLGKLEPWGFFIVLGLVFTGIISQWWMIPLSDFFIAIVRGLTYPLRMLFGA
;
A
#
# COMPACT_ATOMS: atom_id res chain seq x y z
N LYS A 1 13.72 -42.49 0.49
CA LYS A 1 15.10 -42.24 1.02
C LYS A 1 15.80 -41.06 0.32
N ALA A 2 15.38 -40.64 -0.88
CA ALA A 2 15.88 -39.41 -1.54
C ALA A 2 15.16 -38.14 -1.02
N ASP A 3 13.91 -38.33 -0.64
CA ASP A 3 12.95 -37.39 -0.08
C ASP A 3 13.47 -36.73 1.21
N SER A 4 14.11 -37.49 2.09
CA SER A 4 14.68 -36.98 3.34
C SER A 4 15.95 -36.13 3.14
N MET A 5 16.71 -36.37 2.07
CA MET A 5 17.92 -35.58 1.78
C MET A 5 17.57 -34.19 1.23
N ALA A 6 16.47 -34.06 0.48
CA ALA A 6 15.96 -32.77 0.03
C ALA A 6 15.46 -31.91 1.20
N TRP A 7 14.74 -32.51 2.16
CA TRP A 7 14.30 -31.83 3.39
C TRP A 7 15.47 -31.35 4.27
N ILE A 8 16.51 -32.18 4.41
CA ILE A 8 17.71 -31.85 5.18
C ILE A 8 18.55 -30.79 4.45
N ALA A 9 18.60 -30.81 3.12
CA ALA A 9 19.25 -29.76 2.33
C ALA A 9 18.52 -28.41 2.48
N LEU A 10 17.19 -28.39 2.42
CA LEU A 10 16.37 -27.20 2.65
C LEU A 10 16.56 -26.62 4.06
N GLN A 11 16.62 -27.48 5.09
CA GLN A 11 16.97 -27.05 6.45
C GLN A 11 18.42 -26.55 6.55
N GLY A 12 19.37 -27.17 5.84
CA GLY A 12 20.79 -26.79 5.81
C GLY A 12 21.08 -25.46 5.11
N PHE A 13 20.22 -25.06 4.15
CA PHE A 13 20.23 -23.71 3.56
C PHE A 13 19.62 -22.64 4.47
N GLY A 14 19.16 -23.00 5.68
CA GLY A 14 18.49 -22.06 6.55
C GLY A 14 17.15 -21.59 5.98
N VAL A 15 16.42 -22.47 5.26
CA VAL A 15 14.98 -22.29 4.97
C VAL A 15 14.21 -22.43 6.29
N ASN A 16 14.49 -21.52 7.20
CA ASN A 16 13.49 -20.96 8.05
C ASN A 16 12.69 -20.01 7.14
N GLU A 17 11.38 -19.94 7.32
CA GLU A 17 10.47 -19.06 6.58
C GLU A 17 10.67 -17.52 6.70
N PRO A 18 11.71 -16.90 7.34
CA PRO A 18 12.05 -15.49 7.22
C PRO A 18 11.95 -14.88 5.83
N PHE A 19 12.35 -15.59 4.78
CA PHE A 19 12.28 -15.03 3.42
C PHE A 19 10.83 -14.78 2.99
N LEU A 20 9.98 -15.81 3.02
CA LEU A 20 8.58 -15.70 2.60
C LEU A 20 7.78 -14.78 3.53
N ILE A 21 8.05 -14.81 4.83
CA ILE A 21 7.41 -13.89 5.79
C ILE A 21 7.82 -12.44 5.52
N SER A 22 9.10 -12.18 5.25
CA SER A 22 9.58 -10.82 4.95
C SER A 22 9.07 -10.33 3.60
N MET A 23 9.03 -11.21 2.59
CA MET A 23 8.43 -10.92 1.30
C MET A 23 6.94 -10.58 1.42
N ALA A 24 6.18 -11.36 2.20
CA ALA A 24 4.77 -11.08 2.44
C ALA A 24 4.57 -9.75 3.18
N LYS A 25 5.38 -9.48 4.22
CA LYS A 25 5.36 -8.19 4.94
C LYS A 25 5.67 -7.02 4.01
N ALA A 26 6.71 -7.13 3.19
CA ALA A 26 7.09 -6.12 2.22
C ALA A 26 6.00 -5.93 1.15
N GLY A 27 5.40 -7.03 0.67
CA GLY A 27 4.29 -7.00 -0.28
C GLY A 27 3.08 -6.25 0.26
N VAL A 28 2.66 -6.54 1.50
CA VAL A 28 1.58 -5.81 2.18
C VAL A 28 1.93 -4.33 2.32
N PHE A 29 3.14 -4.01 2.78
CA PHE A 29 3.59 -2.64 2.97
C PHE A 29 3.56 -1.83 1.66
N TRP A 30 4.13 -2.35 0.57
CA TRP A 30 4.15 -1.67 -0.72
C TRP A 30 2.77 -1.55 -1.35
N ASN A 31 1.92 -2.57 -1.26
CA ASN A 31 0.55 -2.49 -1.78
C ASN A 31 -0.30 -1.47 -1.02
N ILE A 32 -0.17 -1.40 0.31
CA ILE A 32 -0.83 -0.35 1.10
C ILE A 32 -0.30 1.03 0.69
N GLY A 33 1.01 1.18 0.53
CA GLY A 33 1.60 2.43 0.05
C GLY A 33 1.04 2.88 -1.31
N LEU A 34 0.95 1.96 -2.27
CA LEU A 34 0.36 2.20 -3.59
C LEU A 34 -1.14 2.53 -3.50
N LEU A 35 -1.89 1.81 -2.67
CA LEU A 35 -3.31 2.06 -2.44
C LEU A 35 -3.54 3.47 -1.89
N VAL A 36 -2.81 3.85 -0.83
CA VAL A 36 -2.97 5.16 -0.18
C VAL A 36 -2.54 6.30 -1.09
N PHE A 37 -1.47 6.10 -1.86
CA PHE A 37 -1.01 7.06 -2.85
C PHE A 37 -2.05 7.23 -3.96
N ASN A 38 -2.58 6.14 -4.52
CA ASN A 38 -3.61 6.20 -5.56
C ASN A 38 -4.94 6.76 -5.04
N LEU A 39 -5.22 6.72 -3.74
CA LEU A 39 -6.41 7.33 -3.15
C LEU A 39 -6.30 8.86 -3.00
N PHE A 40 -5.12 9.44 -3.22
CA PHE A 40 -4.93 10.89 -3.12
C PHE A 40 -5.82 11.64 -4.14
N PRO A 41 -6.61 12.65 -3.73
CA PRO A 41 -7.65 13.28 -4.54
C PRO A 41 -7.09 14.30 -5.54
N LEU A 42 -6.15 13.88 -6.38
CA LEU A 42 -5.49 14.74 -7.36
C LEU A 42 -5.21 13.96 -8.65
N PRO A 43 -5.64 14.44 -9.83
CA PRO A 43 -5.26 13.85 -11.12
C PRO A 43 -3.73 13.88 -11.27
N PRO A 44 -3.06 12.86 -11.84
CA PRO A 44 -3.61 11.73 -12.60
C PRO A 44 -3.99 10.50 -11.74
N LEU A 45 -3.85 10.58 -10.41
CA LEU A 45 -4.09 9.46 -9.51
C LEU A 45 -5.58 9.07 -9.49
N ASP A 46 -5.86 7.81 -9.16
CA ASP A 46 -7.21 7.27 -9.21
C ASP A 46 -8.19 8.02 -8.29
N GLY A 47 -7.72 8.51 -7.14
CA GLY A 47 -8.49 9.33 -6.20
C GLY A 47 -8.94 10.65 -6.81
N GLY A 48 -8.15 11.24 -7.72
CA GLY A 48 -8.56 12.40 -8.51
C GLY A 48 -9.73 12.10 -9.45
N ARG A 49 -9.75 10.90 -10.05
CA ARG A 49 -10.84 10.43 -10.92
C ARG A 49 -12.10 10.11 -10.11
N ILE A 50 -11.93 9.50 -8.94
CA ILE A 50 -13.03 9.25 -7.98
C ILE A 50 -13.64 10.59 -7.56
N LEU A 51 -12.82 11.57 -7.17
CA LEU A 51 -13.29 12.90 -6.79
C LEU A 51 -14.02 13.60 -7.94
N ALA A 52 -13.50 13.52 -9.16
CA ALA A 52 -14.17 14.08 -10.34
C ALA A 52 -15.56 13.47 -10.58
N GLY A 53 -15.75 12.17 -10.32
CA GLY A 53 -17.03 11.48 -10.44
C GLY A 53 -18.03 11.83 -9.32
N LEU A 54 -17.54 12.22 -8.14
CA LEU A 54 -18.37 12.64 -7.01
C LEU A 54 -18.76 14.12 -7.06
N LEU A 55 -17.99 14.94 -7.78
CA LEU A 55 -18.20 16.38 -7.87
C LEU A 55 -19.26 16.75 -8.93
N PRO A 56 -20.05 17.82 -8.71
CA PRO A 56 -20.90 18.37 -9.76
C PRO A 56 -20.08 18.83 -10.97
N TYR A 57 -20.70 18.82 -12.15
CA TYR A 57 -20.06 19.02 -13.45
C TYR A 57 -19.09 20.23 -13.51
N ARG A 58 -19.46 21.36 -12.88
CA ARG A 58 -18.63 22.56 -12.88
C ARG A 58 -17.32 22.38 -12.11
N GLN A 59 -17.35 21.73 -10.94
CA GLN A 59 -16.12 21.45 -10.19
C GLN A 59 -15.29 20.35 -10.84
N ALA A 60 -15.92 19.33 -11.42
CA ALA A 60 -15.23 18.27 -12.16
C ALA A 60 -14.43 18.84 -13.35
N LEU A 61 -14.99 19.80 -14.09
CA LEU A 61 -14.28 20.54 -15.15
C LEU A 61 -13.06 21.31 -14.63
N LEU A 62 -13.17 21.96 -13.46
CA LEU A 62 -12.04 22.66 -12.84
C LEU A 62 -10.94 21.69 -12.42
N LEU A 63 -11.30 20.55 -11.87
CA LEU A 63 -10.35 19.49 -11.50
C LEU A 63 -9.65 18.91 -12.74
N GLY A 64 -10.38 18.71 -13.84
CA GLY A 64 -9.81 18.25 -15.11
C GLY A 64 -8.77 19.21 -15.71
N LYS A 65 -8.87 20.52 -15.44
CA LYS A 65 -7.83 21.48 -15.87
C LYS A 65 -6.48 21.27 -15.18
N LEU A 66 -6.46 20.60 -14.03
CA LEU A 66 -5.23 20.27 -13.31
C LEU A 66 -4.55 19.02 -13.86
N GLU A 67 -5.21 18.23 -14.70
CA GLU A 67 -4.69 16.96 -15.22
C GLU A 67 -3.31 17.07 -15.91
N PRO A 68 -3.04 18.07 -16.79
CA PRO A 68 -1.72 18.20 -17.42
C PRO A 68 -0.59 18.55 -16.43
N TRP A 69 -0.93 19.24 -15.34
CA TRP A 69 0.03 19.67 -14.31
C TRP A 69 0.11 18.70 -13.12
N GLY A 70 -0.81 17.73 -13.07
CA GLY A 70 -1.01 16.84 -11.94
C GLY A 70 0.25 16.11 -11.51
N PHE A 71 1.00 15.57 -12.49
CA PHE A 71 2.28 14.90 -12.23
C PHE A 71 3.28 15.81 -11.50
N PHE A 72 3.45 17.05 -11.95
CA PHE A 72 4.39 17.99 -11.33
C PHE A 72 3.94 18.43 -9.93
N ILE A 73 2.62 18.59 -9.73
CA ILE A 73 2.06 18.92 -8.42
C ILE A 73 2.33 17.79 -7.43
N VAL A 74 2.02 16.55 -7.80
CA VAL A 74 2.29 15.37 -6.96
C VAL A 74 3.79 15.27 -6.65
N LEU A 75 4.64 15.44 -7.67
CA LEU A 75 6.09 15.38 -7.48
C LEU A 75 6.59 16.42 -6.47
N GLY A 76 6.17 17.68 -6.60
CA GLY A 76 6.51 18.73 -5.64
C GLY A 76 6.01 18.44 -4.23
N LEU A 77 4.79 17.91 -4.10
CA LEU A 77 4.20 17.54 -2.81
C LEU A 77 4.89 16.33 -2.15
N VAL A 78 5.42 15.40 -2.94
CA VAL A 78 6.21 14.27 -2.45
C VAL A 78 7.59 14.75 -1.99
N PHE A 79 8.28 15.59 -2.78
CA PHE A 79 9.60 16.13 -2.42
C PHE A 79 9.56 17.00 -1.17
N THR A 80 8.49 17.77 -0.97
CA THR A 80 8.28 18.57 0.25
C THR A 80 7.89 17.73 1.45
N GLY A 81 7.59 16.44 1.28
CA GLY A 81 7.19 15.54 2.35
C GLY A 81 5.76 15.76 2.84
N ILE A 82 5.00 16.71 2.27
CA ILE A 82 3.64 17.05 2.71
C ILE A 82 2.71 15.86 2.51
N ILE A 83 2.73 15.25 1.31
CA ILE A 83 1.94 14.04 1.05
C ILE A 83 2.34 12.92 2.01
N SER A 84 3.64 12.74 2.25
CA SER A 84 4.10 11.66 3.14
C SER A 84 3.57 11.83 4.56
N GLN A 85 3.79 13.00 5.17
CA GLN A 85 3.45 13.25 6.58
C GLN A 85 1.94 13.36 6.82
N TRP A 86 1.23 14.08 5.96
CA TRP A 86 -0.17 14.44 6.21
C TRP A 86 -1.17 13.49 5.57
N TRP A 87 -0.75 12.76 4.54
CA TRP A 87 -1.63 11.83 3.82
C TRP A 87 -1.18 10.38 4.00
N MET A 88 0.04 10.05 3.57
CA MET A 88 0.46 8.65 3.47
C MET A 88 0.55 7.96 4.82
N ILE A 89 1.25 8.53 5.80
CA ILE A 89 1.43 7.92 7.12
C ILE A 89 0.09 7.63 7.81
N PRO A 90 -0.81 8.61 8.05
CA PRO A 90 -2.04 8.36 8.81
C PRO A 90 -2.97 7.37 8.11
N LEU A 91 -3.10 7.44 6.78
CA LEU A 91 -3.91 6.48 6.03
C LEU A 91 -3.29 5.08 6.02
N SER A 92 -1.97 4.98 5.86
CA SER A 92 -1.28 3.69 5.88
C SER A 92 -1.43 3.02 7.24
N ASP A 93 -1.28 3.76 8.34
CA ASP A 93 -1.49 3.25 9.69
C ASP A 93 -2.92 2.77 9.91
N PHE A 94 -3.91 3.49 9.36
CA PHE A 94 -5.30 3.07 9.37
C PHE A 94 -5.52 1.74 8.61
N PHE A 95 -5.01 1.61 7.38
CA PHE A 95 -5.13 0.37 6.62
C PHE A 95 -4.37 -0.79 7.27
N ILE A 96 -3.20 -0.52 7.84
CA ILE A 96 -2.44 -1.51 8.61
C ILE A 96 -3.21 -1.94 9.85
N ALA A 97 -3.89 -1.03 10.54
CA ALA A 97 -4.75 -1.35 11.68
C ALA A 97 -5.91 -2.26 11.25
N ILE A 98 -6.54 -1.99 10.09
CA ILE A 98 -7.55 -2.88 9.50
C ILE A 98 -6.97 -4.27 9.24
N VAL A 99 -5.82 -4.37 8.56
CA VAL A 99 -5.19 -5.65 8.26
C VAL A 99 -4.83 -6.41 9.55
N ARG A 100 -4.33 -5.71 10.57
CA ARG A 100 -4.06 -6.30 11.89
C ARG A 100 -5.33 -6.79 12.57
N GLY A 101 -6.42 -6.03 12.52
CA GLY A 101 -7.72 -6.44 13.04
C GLY A 101 -8.28 -7.68 12.33
N LEU A 102 -8.20 -7.71 11.00
CA LEU A 102 -8.64 -8.85 10.19
C LEU A 102 -7.81 -10.11 10.45
N THR A 103 -6.51 -9.96 10.70
CA THR A 103 -5.61 -11.08 11.00
C THR A 103 -5.59 -11.47 12.48
N TYR A 104 -6.17 -10.66 13.37
CA TYR A 104 -6.24 -10.91 14.81
C TYR A 104 -6.87 -12.25 15.19
N PRO A 105 -8.05 -12.66 14.66
CA PRO A 105 -8.64 -13.95 15.03
C PRO A 105 -7.76 -15.13 14.61
N LEU A 106 -7.09 -15.04 13.46
CA LEU A 106 -6.14 -16.05 13.01
C LEU A 106 -4.94 -16.13 13.96
N ARG A 107 -4.37 -15.00 14.36
CA ARG A 107 -3.27 -14.93 15.34
C ARG A 107 -3.65 -15.58 16.67
N MET A 108 -4.85 -15.28 17.17
CA MET A 108 -5.39 -15.89 18.38
C MET A 108 -5.54 -17.42 18.26
N LEU A 109 -5.98 -17.93 17.11
CA LEU A 109 -6.12 -19.37 16.86
C LEU A 109 -4.77 -20.09 16.75
N PHE A 110 -3.76 -19.45 16.18
CA PHE A 110 -2.43 -20.04 15.97
C PHE A 110 -1.42 -19.70 17.09
N GLY A 111 -1.84 -19.04 18.16
CA GLY A 111 -1.01 -18.74 19.34
C GLY A 111 0.16 -17.78 19.07
N ALA A 112 0.00 -16.88 18.10
CA ALA A 112 1.04 -15.93 17.65
C ALA A 112 0.70 -14.47 18.00
#